data_AF-A0A7Y5JYD4-F1
#
_entry.id   AF-A0A7Y5JYD4-F1
#
_cell.length_a   1.000
_cell.length_b   1.000
_cell.length_c   1.000
_cell.angle_alpha   90.00
_cell.angle_beta   90.00
_cell.angle_gamma   90.00
#
_symmetry.space_group_name_H-M   'P 1'
#
loop_
_entity.id
_entity.type
_entity.pdbx_description
1 polymer ?
#
loop_
_entity_poly.entity_id
_entity_poly.type
_entity_poly.pdbx_seq_one_letter_code
_entity_poly.pdbx_strand_id
1 'polypeptide(L)'
;MRKSPLKNTARAAWVVGLMLVLPLPFSMQGCTDLKETPLSSITPANYYRNEAEVMSGVASVYAQLRGTTDDYYNVSEISTDEMVVPTRGQDWYDNGQWLDLHRQTWTPNSPATGSLINGAYNTLFTGVARANTVLDAMSRVTIADQKQVIAEVRTLRALYYYMLMDLFGGVPIVTDVDVKPRARATRAEVFSFIESELNAARTDLPVSWSADQSGRMTKGAADAILASMYLNARVFTGTVTTAGLQPGAAKWAEAAAAADRILNSGAYSLATNWRSNFTATNSTSPENILVVKFTNSNDLGLNFPMRVLHYNQFTPSPWNGFATLAETYNAFDAADQRRQIFLIGPQVNLESGLPVTDRAGAPLSFTLTINDVTQAKENEGARILQWPIDPGHVAQNNGNDYAWFRLAEIMLIKAEALNEQGQPMAALPIINQLRARVSAPTYSGTYDQTQMRAMIFNERLLELTAEGKRRQDMIRAGTYTSAFSYKTQEPAYKVLMPIPQTQMQTNPLLQQNPGY
;
A
#
# COMPACT_ATOMS: atom_id res chain seq x y z
N MET A 1 -24.01 -87.65 42.61
CA MET A 1 -22.96 -86.79 43.20
C MET A 1 -22.44 -85.92 42.05
N ARG A 2 -22.42 -84.59 42.01
CA ARG A 2 -22.79 -83.45 42.87
C ARG A 2 -23.81 -82.57 42.12
N LYS A 3 -24.43 -81.63 42.82
CA LYS A 3 -25.84 -81.21 42.71
C LYS A 3 -26.15 -80.20 41.57
N SER A 4 -27.33 -80.38 40.98
CA SER A 4 -28.18 -79.41 40.26
C SER A 4 -28.77 -78.34 41.22
N PRO A 5 -29.72 -77.45 40.83
CA PRO A 5 -30.29 -77.11 39.51
C PRO A 5 -30.41 -75.57 39.23
N LEU A 6 -30.66 -75.21 37.96
CA LEU A 6 -31.38 -73.99 37.58
C LEU A 6 -32.82 -74.39 37.27
N LYS A 7 -33.81 -73.78 37.94
CA LYS A 7 -35.23 -73.92 37.63
C LYS A 7 -35.82 -72.59 37.16
N ASN A 8 -36.71 -72.80 36.20
CA ASN A 8 -37.44 -71.89 35.33
C ASN A 8 -38.72 -71.34 36.01
N THR A 9 -39.38 -70.40 35.32
CA THR A 9 -40.78 -69.88 35.46
C THR A 9 -41.05 -68.91 36.63
N ALA A 10 -41.96 -67.92 36.57
CA ALA A 10 -43.10 -67.64 35.69
C ALA A 10 -43.42 -66.13 35.63
N ARG A 11 -44.21 -65.73 34.62
CA ARG A 11 -44.90 -64.43 34.50
C ARG A 11 -46.14 -64.36 35.41
N ALA A 12 -46.47 -63.18 35.94
CA ALA A 12 -47.85 -62.75 36.18
C ALA A 12 -47.94 -61.21 36.35
N ALA A 13 -48.90 -60.60 35.65
CA ALA A 13 -49.40 -59.24 35.83
C ALA A 13 -50.43 -59.21 37.00
N TRP A 14 -50.97 -58.14 37.59
CA TRP A 14 -51.27 -56.73 37.31
C TRP A 14 -51.33 -56.00 38.69
N VAL A 15 -51.40 -54.65 38.73
CA VAL A 15 -52.50 -53.86 39.34
C VAL A 15 -52.10 -52.39 39.56
N VAL A 16 -53.06 -51.55 39.22
CA VAL A 16 -53.14 -50.08 39.21
C VAL A 16 -53.00 -49.45 40.61
N GLY A 17 -52.27 -48.34 40.69
CA GLY A 17 -52.27 -47.42 41.83
C GLY A 17 -52.35 -45.96 41.36
N LEU A 18 -53.52 -45.35 41.53
CA LEU A 18 -53.83 -43.95 41.26
C LEU A 18 -53.09 -43.06 42.28
N MET A 19 -52.21 -42.16 41.83
CA MET A 19 -51.70 -41.06 42.66
C MET A 19 -52.09 -39.72 42.02
N LEU A 20 -52.94 -38.97 42.72
CA LEU A 20 -53.19 -37.55 42.47
C LEU A 20 -51.88 -36.77 42.64
N VAL A 21 -51.41 -36.13 41.56
CA VAL A 21 -50.35 -35.12 41.62
C VAL A 21 -51.04 -33.75 41.51
N LEU A 22 -51.03 -32.98 42.60
CA LEU A 22 -51.40 -31.57 42.59
C LEU A 22 -50.41 -30.78 41.71
N PRO A 23 -50.87 -29.87 40.83
CA PRO A 23 -49.96 -28.98 40.13
C PRO A 23 -49.43 -27.90 41.08
N LEU A 24 -48.14 -27.94 41.40
CA LEU A 24 -47.44 -26.79 41.97
C LEU A 24 -47.37 -25.68 40.91
N PRO A 25 -47.80 -24.45 41.19
CA PRO A 25 -47.51 -23.32 40.32
C PRO A 25 -46.00 -23.00 40.42
N PHE A 26 -45.23 -23.47 39.44
CA PHE A 26 -43.87 -22.99 39.20
C PHE A 26 -43.97 -21.52 38.79
N SER A 27 -43.73 -20.63 39.76
CA SER A 27 -43.54 -19.22 39.49
C SER A 27 -42.21 -19.06 38.78
N MET A 28 -42.22 -18.99 37.45
CA MET A 28 -41.08 -18.49 36.70
C MET A 28 -40.95 -16.99 37.00
N GLN A 29 -40.21 -16.65 38.05
CA GLN A 29 -39.62 -15.32 38.15
C GLN A 29 -38.51 -15.25 37.11
N GLY A 30 -38.87 -14.81 35.91
CA GLY A 30 -37.90 -14.36 34.93
C GLY A 30 -37.22 -13.11 35.49
N CYS A 31 -35.97 -13.24 35.90
CA CYS A 31 -35.06 -12.09 35.93
C CYS A 31 -34.79 -11.69 34.48
N THR A 32 -35.68 -10.92 33.86
CA THR A 32 -35.43 -10.25 32.58
C THR A 32 -34.88 -8.86 32.85
N ASP A 33 -33.66 -8.78 33.38
CA ASP A 33 -32.81 -7.61 33.16
C ASP A 33 -31.33 -8.03 33.18
N LEU A 34 -30.96 -8.84 32.19
CA LEU A 34 -29.56 -8.98 31.80
C LEU A 34 -29.23 -7.80 30.90
N LYS A 35 -28.87 -6.66 31.52
CA LYS A 35 -27.96 -5.71 30.88
C LYS A 35 -26.58 -6.36 30.81
N GLU A 36 -26.41 -7.26 29.86
CA GLU A 36 -25.08 -7.63 29.41
C GLU A 36 -24.48 -6.43 28.68
N THR A 37 -23.75 -5.59 29.41
CA THR A 37 -22.68 -4.81 28.77
C THR A 37 -21.60 -5.81 28.35
N PRO A 38 -21.30 -5.98 27.05
CA PRO A 38 -20.21 -6.84 26.65
C PRO A 38 -18.92 -6.26 27.22
N LEU A 39 -18.31 -6.94 28.21
CA LEU A 39 -17.01 -6.57 28.79
C LEU A 39 -15.87 -6.57 27.77
N SER A 40 -16.10 -7.17 26.59
CA SER A 40 -15.19 -7.19 25.43
C SER A 40 -15.51 -6.12 24.38
N SER A 41 -16.59 -5.35 24.53
CA SER A 41 -16.87 -4.23 23.61
C SER A 41 -16.11 -2.99 24.07
N ILE A 42 -15.03 -2.67 23.35
CA ILE A 42 -14.39 -1.36 23.41
C ILE A 42 -15.37 -0.37 22.79
N THR A 43 -16.23 0.25 23.60
CA THR A 43 -17.09 1.34 23.14
C THR A 43 -16.36 2.67 23.33
N PRO A 44 -16.66 3.71 22.52
CA PRO A 44 -16.15 5.07 22.76
C PRO A 44 -16.52 5.64 24.15
N ALA A 45 -17.50 5.04 24.83
CA ALA A 45 -17.88 5.37 26.20
C ALA A 45 -16.97 4.72 27.27
N ASN A 46 -16.30 3.60 26.95
CA ASN A 46 -15.51 2.80 27.90
C ASN A 46 -14.00 2.74 27.57
N TYR A 47 -13.55 3.36 26.47
CA TYR A 47 -12.16 3.41 26.03
C TYR A 47 -11.82 4.80 25.48
N TYR A 48 -10.53 5.14 25.45
CA TYR A 48 -10.00 6.49 25.19
C TYR A 48 -10.22 7.50 26.31
N ARG A 49 -10.18 7.05 27.57
CA ARG A 49 -10.41 7.88 28.76
C ARG A 49 -9.16 8.61 29.25
N ASN A 50 -7.98 8.18 28.80
CA ASN A 50 -6.70 8.72 29.20
C ASN A 50 -5.71 8.74 28.02
N GLU A 51 -4.57 9.39 28.23
CA GLU A 51 -3.55 9.57 27.21
C GLU A 51 -3.02 8.25 26.64
N ALA A 52 -2.77 7.24 27.47
CA ALA A 52 -2.26 5.95 27.01
C ALA A 52 -3.26 5.24 26.07
N GLU A 53 -4.56 5.28 26.40
CA GLU A 53 -5.62 4.72 25.55
C GLU A 53 -5.73 5.48 24.21
N VAL A 54 -5.60 6.82 24.21
CA VAL A 54 -5.56 7.64 22.97
C VAL A 54 -4.35 7.29 22.11
N MET A 55 -3.16 7.21 22.71
CA MET A 55 -1.93 6.92 21.97
C MET A 55 -1.90 5.49 21.41
N SER A 56 -2.54 4.52 22.08
CA SER A 56 -2.81 3.18 21.51
C SER A 56 -3.68 3.27 20.24
N GLY A 57 -4.72 4.12 20.27
CA GLY A 57 -5.53 4.43 19.10
C GLY A 57 -4.69 5.00 17.96
N VAL A 58 -3.86 6.01 18.23
CA VAL A 58 -2.95 6.61 17.23
C VAL A 58 -2.03 5.54 16.62
N ALA A 59 -1.43 4.68 17.44
CA ALA A 59 -0.59 3.59 16.98
C ALA A 59 -1.36 2.62 16.06
N SER A 60 -2.65 2.36 16.33
CA SER A 60 -3.50 1.54 15.47
C SER A 60 -3.77 2.16 14.10
N VAL A 61 -3.80 3.50 14.00
CA VAL A 61 -3.90 4.22 12.72
C VAL A 61 -2.60 3.99 11.95
N TYR A 62 -1.42 4.20 12.55
CA TYR A 62 -0.14 3.90 11.88
C TYR A 62 -0.01 2.44 11.44
N ALA A 63 -0.37 1.50 12.32
CA ALA A 63 -0.26 0.07 12.03
C ALA A 63 -1.09 -0.34 10.80
N GLN A 64 -2.19 0.38 10.52
CA GLN A 64 -3.02 0.14 9.34
C GLN A 64 -2.30 0.46 8.03
N LEU A 65 -1.25 1.30 8.03
CA LEU A 65 -0.45 1.56 6.83
C LEU A 65 0.25 0.29 6.30
N ARG A 66 0.54 -0.73 7.13
CA ARG A 66 1.17 -1.98 6.65
C ARG A 66 0.34 -2.68 5.59
N GLY A 67 -1.00 -2.69 5.74
CA GLY A 67 -1.88 -3.29 4.73
C GLY A 67 -1.75 -2.62 3.35
N THR A 68 -1.30 -1.36 3.30
CA THR A 68 -1.14 -0.64 2.03
C THR A 68 0.02 -1.16 1.18
N THR A 69 1.02 -1.82 1.79
CA THR A 69 2.15 -2.41 1.05
C THR A 69 1.79 -3.73 0.35
N ASP A 70 0.59 -4.25 0.61
CA ASP A 70 -0.05 -5.29 -0.17
C ASP A 70 -1.14 -4.68 -1.05
N ASP A 71 -2.20 -4.18 -0.43
CA ASP A 71 -3.45 -3.91 -1.14
C ASP A 71 -3.36 -2.73 -2.13
N TYR A 72 -2.79 -1.60 -1.69
CA TYR A 72 -2.58 -0.46 -2.59
C TYR A 72 -1.40 -0.72 -3.52
N TYR A 73 -0.27 -1.17 -2.96
CA TYR A 73 0.97 -1.37 -3.69
C TYR A 73 0.78 -2.30 -4.89
N ASN A 74 0.20 -3.49 -4.68
CA ASN A 74 0.03 -4.49 -5.75
C ASN A 74 -0.83 -3.94 -6.89
N VAL A 75 -1.95 -3.28 -6.57
CA VAL A 75 -2.84 -2.67 -7.57
C VAL A 75 -2.11 -1.54 -8.31
N SER A 76 -1.31 -0.74 -7.60
CA SER A 76 -0.59 0.41 -8.16
C SER A 76 0.63 0.04 -9.00
N GLU A 77 1.33 -1.05 -8.68
CA GLU A 77 2.61 -1.41 -9.32
C GLU A 77 2.45 -2.47 -10.40
N ILE A 78 1.71 -3.54 -10.13
CA ILE A 78 1.57 -4.66 -11.08
C ILE A 78 0.83 -4.22 -12.35
N SER A 79 -0.02 -3.19 -12.25
CA SER A 79 -0.73 -2.62 -13.39
C SER A 79 0.11 -1.68 -14.26
N THR A 80 1.43 -1.63 -14.06
CA THR A 80 2.37 -0.74 -14.77
C THR A 80 3.37 -1.52 -15.61
N ASP A 81 4.27 -0.80 -16.26
CA ASP A 81 5.40 -1.36 -17.02
C ASP A 81 6.61 -1.72 -16.12
N GLU A 82 6.58 -1.50 -14.81
CA GLU A 82 7.68 -1.89 -13.92
C GLU A 82 7.65 -3.37 -13.52
N MET A 83 6.45 -3.93 -13.39
CA MET A 83 6.24 -5.17 -12.65
C MET A 83 5.25 -6.11 -13.32
N VAL A 84 5.55 -7.40 -13.26
CA VAL A 84 4.68 -8.48 -13.71
C VAL A 84 4.74 -9.65 -12.74
N VAL A 85 3.60 -10.31 -12.53
CA VAL A 85 3.53 -11.57 -11.79
C VAL A 85 3.03 -12.63 -12.79
N PRO A 86 3.94 -13.35 -13.45
CA PRO A 86 3.58 -14.36 -14.43
C PRO A 86 3.09 -15.63 -13.74
N THR A 87 2.27 -16.41 -14.44
CA THR A 87 1.93 -17.77 -14.01
C THR A 87 3.13 -18.69 -14.24
N ARG A 88 3.50 -19.50 -13.24
CA ARG A 88 4.69 -20.37 -13.26
C ARG A 88 4.30 -21.81 -12.97
N GLY A 89 4.06 -22.59 -14.02
CA GLY A 89 3.59 -23.97 -13.86
C GLY A 89 2.23 -24.01 -13.13
N GLN A 90 2.21 -24.56 -11.92
CA GLN A 90 1.00 -24.60 -11.08
C GLN A 90 0.89 -23.41 -10.11
N ASP A 91 1.94 -22.59 -10.03
CA ASP A 91 2.02 -21.45 -9.11
C ASP A 91 1.58 -20.15 -9.80
N TRP A 92 1.08 -19.18 -9.02
CA TRP A 92 0.77 -17.82 -9.47
C TRP A 92 -0.29 -17.69 -10.58
N TYR A 93 -1.06 -18.74 -10.86
CA TYR A 93 -2.26 -18.56 -11.65
C TYR A 93 -3.29 -17.74 -10.87
N ASP A 94 -3.58 -18.12 -9.62
CA ASP A 94 -4.48 -17.41 -8.68
C ASP A 94 -5.77 -16.88 -9.34
N ASN A 95 -6.41 -17.74 -10.13
CA ASN A 95 -7.62 -17.43 -10.91
C ASN A 95 -7.43 -16.26 -11.90
N GLY A 96 -6.22 -16.07 -12.40
CA GLY A 96 -5.82 -15.06 -13.38
C GLY A 96 -5.63 -13.65 -12.83
N GLN A 97 -5.80 -13.41 -11.52
CA GLN A 97 -5.90 -12.06 -10.95
C GLN A 97 -4.68 -11.17 -11.23
N TRP A 98 -3.49 -11.78 -11.23
CA TRP A 98 -2.23 -11.07 -11.42
C TRP A 98 -2.03 -10.60 -12.85
N LEU A 99 -2.33 -11.47 -13.81
CA LEU A 99 -2.28 -11.11 -15.23
C LEU A 99 -3.41 -10.17 -15.61
N ASP A 100 -4.57 -10.29 -14.95
CA ASP A 100 -5.68 -9.35 -15.13
C ASP A 100 -5.31 -7.94 -14.66
N LEU A 101 -4.61 -7.80 -13.52
CA LEU A 101 -3.99 -6.55 -13.09
C LEU A 101 -2.93 -6.05 -14.08
N HIS A 102 -1.99 -6.90 -14.47
CA HIS A 102 -0.89 -6.49 -15.37
C HIS A 102 -1.38 -6.04 -16.74
N ARG A 103 -2.33 -6.77 -17.32
CA ARG A 103 -2.95 -6.46 -18.62
C ARG A 103 -3.98 -5.35 -18.52
N GLN A 104 -4.33 -4.95 -17.30
CA GLN A 104 -5.43 -4.05 -17.00
C GLN A 104 -6.77 -4.52 -17.59
N THR A 105 -7.03 -5.83 -17.65
CA THR A 105 -8.26 -6.39 -18.27
C THR A 105 -9.44 -6.51 -17.30
N TRP A 106 -9.27 -6.05 -16.06
CA TRP A 106 -10.28 -6.20 -15.02
C TRP A 106 -11.62 -5.55 -15.38
N THR A 107 -12.69 -6.13 -14.85
CA THR A 107 -14.05 -5.59 -14.88
C THR A 107 -14.60 -5.55 -13.45
N PRO A 108 -15.71 -4.85 -13.19
CA PRO A 108 -16.33 -4.86 -11.85
C PRO A 108 -16.78 -6.25 -11.40
N ASN A 109 -16.91 -7.19 -12.34
CA ASN A 109 -17.34 -8.56 -12.11
C ASN A 109 -16.18 -9.57 -12.11
N SER A 110 -14.92 -9.14 -12.27
CA SER A 110 -13.74 -10.01 -12.14
C SER A 110 -13.61 -10.47 -10.68
N PRO A 111 -13.93 -11.72 -10.28
CA PRO A 111 -14.07 -12.05 -8.86
C PRO A 111 -12.75 -11.97 -8.09
N ALA A 112 -11.67 -12.53 -8.66
CA ALA A 112 -10.37 -12.57 -8.02
C ALA A 112 -9.71 -11.18 -8.00
N THR A 113 -9.59 -10.52 -9.16
CA THR A 113 -9.04 -9.17 -9.27
C THR A 113 -9.87 -8.12 -8.52
N GLY A 114 -11.20 -8.25 -8.57
CA GLY A 114 -12.12 -7.41 -7.82
C GLY A 114 -11.94 -7.55 -6.31
N SER A 115 -11.52 -8.72 -5.82
CA SER A 115 -11.14 -8.92 -4.42
C SER A 115 -9.90 -8.11 -4.04
N LEU A 116 -8.86 -8.08 -4.88
CA LEU A 116 -7.66 -7.25 -4.65
C LEU A 116 -8.00 -5.76 -4.61
N ILE A 117 -8.81 -5.30 -5.57
CA ILE A 117 -9.27 -3.90 -5.64
C ILE A 117 -10.13 -3.54 -4.42
N ASN A 118 -11.01 -4.45 -4.00
CA ASN A 118 -11.81 -4.29 -2.79
C ASN A 118 -10.96 -4.28 -1.51
N GLY A 119 -9.89 -5.09 -1.46
CA GLY A 119 -8.89 -5.07 -0.38
C GLY A 119 -8.30 -3.67 -0.21
N ALA A 120 -7.87 -3.03 -1.31
CA ALA A 120 -7.35 -1.66 -1.29
C ALA A 120 -8.38 -0.67 -0.74
N TYR A 121 -9.63 -0.74 -1.21
CA TYR A 121 -10.71 0.12 -0.72
C TYR A 121 -10.94 -0.05 0.80
N ASN A 122 -11.03 -1.30 1.25
CA ASN A 122 -11.27 -1.65 2.66
C ASN A 122 -10.12 -1.23 3.57
N THR A 123 -8.88 -1.52 3.18
CA THR A 123 -7.69 -1.19 3.97
C THR A 123 -7.56 0.31 4.18
N LEU A 124 -7.83 1.11 3.15
CA LEU A 124 -7.76 2.56 3.22
C LEU A 124 -8.91 3.16 4.04
N PHE A 125 -10.16 2.71 3.83
CA PHE A 125 -11.29 3.17 4.64
C PHE A 125 -11.21 2.70 6.10
N THR A 126 -10.57 1.55 6.37
CA THR A 126 -10.25 1.13 7.75
C THR A 126 -9.31 2.13 8.42
N GLY A 127 -8.31 2.64 7.70
CA GLY A 127 -7.43 3.71 8.17
C GLY A 127 -8.19 4.99 8.50
N VAL A 128 -9.11 5.40 7.60
CA VAL A 128 -10.01 6.55 7.83
C VAL A 128 -10.89 6.34 9.07
N ALA A 129 -11.50 5.18 9.23
CA ALA A 129 -12.38 4.87 10.37
C ALA A 129 -11.63 4.88 11.71
N ARG A 130 -10.40 4.31 11.75
CA ARG A 130 -9.54 4.37 12.94
C ARG A 130 -9.16 5.81 13.28
N ALA A 131 -8.78 6.61 12.28
CA ALA A 131 -8.46 8.02 12.48
C ALA A 131 -9.68 8.80 13.01
N ASN A 132 -10.87 8.60 12.44
CA ASN A 132 -12.09 9.24 12.92
C ASN A 132 -12.43 8.87 14.35
N THR A 133 -12.27 7.59 14.73
CA THR A 133 -12.47 7.13 16.11
C THR A 133 -11.55 7.86 17.10
N VAL A 134 -10.27 8.01 16.75
CA VAL A 134 -9.30 8.73 17.59
C VAL A 134 -9.65 10.22 17.67
N LEU A 135 -9.96 10.86 16.55
CA LEU A 135 -10.32 12.29 16.52
C LEU A 135 -11.60 12.58 17.30
N ASP A 136 -12.60 11.70 17.19
CA ASP A 136 -13.83 11.75 17.97
C ASP A 136 -13.54 11.62 19.48
N ALA A 137 -12.70 10.66 19.88
CA ALA A 137 -12.30 10.54 21.28
C ALA A 137 -11.56 11.78 21.81
N MET A 138 -10.67 12.35 21.00
CA MET A 138 -9.92 13.57 21.35
C MET A 138 -10.79 14.83 21.41
N SER A 139 -12.06 14.78 20.97
CA SER A 139 -13.04 15.85 21.23
C SER A 139 -13.59 15.81 22.65
N ARG A 140 -13.48 14.66 23.34
CA ARG A 140 -14.02 14.43 24.69
C ARG A 140 -12.95 14.39 25.77
N VAL A 141 -11.71 14.03 25.42
CA VAL A 141 -10.59 13.89 26.34
C VAL A 141 -9.48 14.87 25.98
N THR A 142 -8.91 15.49 27.01
CA THR A 142 -7.74 16.38 26.89
C THR A 142 -6.49 15.63 27.29
N ILE A 143 -5.43 15.74 26.48
CA ILE A 143 -4.13 15.08 26.70
C ILE A 143 -2.99 16.08 26.52
N ALA A 144 -1.77 15.71 26.92
CA ALA A 144 -0.58 16.47 26.55
C ALA A 144 -0.42 16.55 25.02
N ASP A 145 0.07 17.68 24.52
CA ASP A 145 0.33 17.93 23.09
C ASP A 145 -0.86 17.64 22.16
N GLN A 146 -2.10 17.80 22.66
CA GLN A 146 -3.32 17.40 21.96
C GLN A 146 -3.42 17.96 20.53
N LYS A 147 -3.00 19.21 20.29
CA LYS A 147 -3.01 19.80 18.93
C LYS A 147 -2.08 19.06 17.97
N GLN A 148 -0.89 18.70 18.44
CA GLN A 148 0.09 17.94 17.67
C GLN A 148 -0.45 16.54 17.33
N VAL A 149 -1.06 15.85 18.31
CA VAL A 149 -1.65 14.51 18.10
C VAL A 149 -2.85 14.58 17.15
N ILE A 150 -3.71 15.60 17.25
CA ILE A 150 -4.81 15.83 16.29
C ILE A 150 -4.25 16.05 14.88
N ALA A 151 -3.21 16.89 14.74
CA ALA A 151 -2.60 17.16 13.45
C ALA A 151 -1.98 15.91 12.81
N GLU A 152 -1.34 15.07 13.62
CA GLU A 152 -0.79 13.79 13.19
C GLU A 152 -1.88 12.83 12.67
N VAL A 153 -2.96 12.66 13.42
CA VAL A 153 -4.08 11.77 13.03
C VAL A 153 -4.81 12.30 11.79
N ARG A 154 -4.99 13.63 11.67
CA ARG A 154 -5.55 14.26 10.46
C ARG A 154 -4.65 14.03 9.25
N THR A 155 -3.34 14.10 9.43
CA THR A 155 -2.36 13.86 8.34
C THR A 155 -2.39 12.39 7.89
N LEU A 156 -2.51 11.44 8.82
CA LEU A 156 -2.74 10.03 8.50
C LEU A 156 -4.05 9.81 7.73
N ARG A 157 -5.15 10.41 8.18
CA ARG A 157 -6.45 10.36 7.47
C ARG A 157 -6.34 10.91 6.05
N ALA A 158 -5.65 12.04 5.90
CA ALA A 158 -5.35 12.65 4.62
C ALA A 158 -4.54 11.73 3.71
N LEU A 159 -3.56 10.99 4.23
CA LEU A 159 -2.78 10.01 3.47
C LEU A 159 -3.65 8.85 2.95
N TYR A 160 -4.56 8.32 3.77
CA TYR A 160 -5.52 7.30 3.31
C TYR A 160 -6.43 7.82 2.21
N TYR A 161 -6.94 9.05 2.37
CA TYR A 161 -7.74 9.69 1.34
C TYR A 161 -6.96 9.98 0.05
N TYR A 162 -5.67 10.33 0.15
CA TYR A 162 -4.80 10.50 -1.01
C TYR A 162 -4.71 9.20 -1.82
N MET A 163 -4.49 8.05 -1.18
CA MET A 163 -4.46 6.75 -1.85
C MET A 163 -5.84 6.34 -2.42
N LEU A 164 -6.94 6.63 -1.70
CA LEU A 164 -8.30 6.41 -2.18
C LEU A 164 -8.59 7.24 -3.44
N MET A 165 -8.18 8.50 -3.43
CA MET A 165 -8.34 9.44 -4.54
C MET A 165 -7.50 9.03 -5.76
N ASP A 166 -6.31 8.46 -5.54
CA ASP A 166 -5.47 7.97 -6.62
C ASP A 166 -6.09 6.77 -7.35
N LEU A 167 -6.55 5.77 -6.60
CA LEU A 167 -7.11 4.54 -7.18
C LEU A 167 -8.53 4.73 -7.71
N PHE A 168 -9.43 5.33 -6.92
CA PHE A 168 -10.88 5.30 -7.17
C PHE A 168 -11.46 6.63 -7.66
N GLY A 169 -10.66 7.70 -7.62
CA GLY A 169 -11.12 9.04 -7.95
C GLY A 169 -12.00 9.61 -6.83
N GLY A 170 -13.25 9.94 -7.13
CA GLY A 170 -14.20 10.35 -6.10
C GLY A 170 -14.55 9.22 -5.14
N VAL A 171 -14.64 9.49 -3.85
CA VAL A 171 -15.07 8.55 -2.79
C VAL A 171 -15.88 9.33 -1.73
N PRO A 172 -16.67 8.67 -0.86
CA PRO A 172 -17.32 9.36 0.25
C PRO A 172 -16.30 10.00 1.21
N ILE A 173 -16.53 11.27 1.56
CA ILE A 173 -15.78 11.97 2.60
C ILE A 173 -16.47 11.70 3.95
N VAL A 174 -15.72 11.15 4.90
CA VAL A 174 -16.20 10.66 6.20
C VAL A 174 -15.27 11.22 7.27
N THR A 175 -15.81 12.11 8.10
CA THR A 175 -15.04 12.79 9.15
C THR A 175 -15.58 12.50 10.55
N ASP A 176 -16.55 11.61 10.66
CA ASP A 176 -17.23 11.20 11.88
C ASP A 176 -17.25 9.66 11.99
N VAL A 177 -17.84 9.14 13.06
CA VAL A 177 -17.88 7.70 13.39
C VAL A 177 -19.20 7.02 13.00
N ASP A 178 -20.16 7.74 12.39
CA ASP A 178 -21.46 7.20 12.04
C ASP A 178 -21.35 6.20 10.88
N VAL A 179 -21.84 4.98 11.14
CA VAL A 179 -22.02 3.95 10.12
C VAL A 179 -23.34 4.19 9.40
N LYS A 180 -23.28 4.95 8.29
CA LYS A 180 -24.41 5.22 7.42
C LYS A 180 -23.99 5.31 5.95
N PRO A 181 -24.88 4.98 5.00
CA PRO A 181 -24.64 5.23 3.58
C PRO A 181 -24.30 6.69 3.34
N ARG A 182 -23.31 6.95 2.47
CA ARG A 182 -22.88 8.30 2.10
C ARG A 182 -22.73 8.42 0.59
N ALA A 183 -23.18 9.55 0.08
CA ALA A 183 -22.96 9.90 -1.31
C ALA A 183 -21.46 10.00 -1.60
N ARG A 184 -21.11 9.64 -2.83
CA ARG A 184 -19.77 9.78 -3.38
C ARG A 184 -19.47 11.26 -3.61
N ALA A 185 -18.38 11.78 -3.04
CA ALA A 185 -17.84 13.08 -3.44
C ALA A 185 -17.09 12.94 -4.76
N THR A 186 -16.98 14.04 -5.50
CA THR A 186 -16.14 14.13 -6.69
C THR A 186 -14.66 14.01 -6.33
N ARG A 187 -13.81 13.64 -7.29
CA ARG A 187 -12.36 13.56 -7.07
C ARG A 187 -11.76 14.92 -6.66
N ALA A 188 -12.26 16.01 -7.24
CA ALA A 188 -11.85 17.37 -6.92
C ALA A 188 -12.26 17.80 -5.49
N GLU A 189 -13.42 17.36 -5.00
CA GLU A 189 -13.82 17.60 -3.61
C GLU A 189 -12.95 16.81 -2.62
N VAL A 190 -12.61 15.55 -2.94
CA VAL A 190 -11.67 14.76 -2.14
C VAL A 190 -10.28 15.41 -2.12
N PHE A 191 -9.80 15.89 -3.28
CA PHE A 191 -8.56 16.67 -3.37
C PHE A 191 -8.59 17.88 -2.44
N SER A 192 -9.66 18.68 -2.52
CA SER A 192 -9.80 19.91 -1.73
C SER A 192 -9.90 19.62 -0.23
N PHE A 193 -10.58 18.53 0.14
CA PHE A 193 -10.63 18.05 1.51
C PHE A 193 -9.22 17.72 2.04
N ILE A 194 -8.46 16.90 1.31
CA ILE A 194 -7.09 16.54 1.71
C ILE A 194 -6.20 17.78 1.78
N GLU A 195 -6.26 18.67 0.79
CA GLU A 195 -5.50 19.94 0.76
C GLU A 195 -5.80 20.78 2.01
N SER A 196 -7.07 20.90 2.39
CA SER A 196 -7.48 21.66 3.58
C SER A 196 -7.01 21.01 4.89
N GLU A 197 -7.10 19.67 5.00
CA GLU A 197 -6.69 18.92 6.18
C GLU A 197 -5.18 19.05 6.40
N LEU A 198 -4.38 18.86 5.34
CA LEU A 198 -2.92 18.93 5.42
C LEU A 198 -2.42 20.34 5.72
N ASN A 199 -2.97 21.37 5.04
CA ASN A 199 -2.56 22.74 5.31
C ASN A 199 -2.87 23.16 6.76
N ALA A 200 -4.01 22.74 7.30
CA ALA A 200 -4.35 23.00 8.69
C ALA A 200 -3.50 22.19 9.68
N ALA A 201 -3.32 20.89 9.47
CA ALA A 201 -2.54 20.03 10.36
C ALA A 201 -1.06 20.43 10.40
N ARG A 202 -0.51 20.86 9.26
CA ARG A 202 0.92 21.18 9.13
C ARG A 202 1.41 22.20 10.16
N THR A 203 0.59 23.15 10.61
CA THR A 203 1.02 24.17 11.58
C THR A 203 1.47 23.55 12.91
N ASP A 204 0.80 22.48 13.33
CA ASP A 204 0.97 21.88 14.65
C ASP A 204 1.83 20.59 14.61
N LEU A 205 2.23 20.13 13.42
CA LEU A 205 3.20 19.03 13.29
C LEU A 205 4.64 19.49 13.64
N PRO A 206 5.48 18.63 14.22
CA PRO A 206 6.88 18.93 14.45
C PRO A 206 7.71 18.81 13.17
N VAL A 207 8.90 19.45 13.15
CA VAL A 207 9.86 19.30 12.05
C VAL A 207 10.47 17.91 12.04
N SER A 208 10.78 17.37 13.23
CA SER A 208 11.41 16.08 13.44
C SER A 208 10.93 15.45 14.75
N TRP A 209 11.17 14.15 14.89
CA TRP A 209 10.94 13.38 16.10
C TRP A 209 12.27 12.87 16.67
N SER A 210 12.27 12.47 17.94
CA SER A 210 13.38 11.69 18.51
C SER A 210 13.46 10.31 17.84
N ALA A 211 14.62 9.64 17.93
CA ALA A 211 14.88 8.39 17.22
C ALA A 211 13.88 7.27 17.58
N ASP A 212 13.44 7.19 18.84
CA ASP A 212 12.46 6.24 19.35
C ASP A 212 11.03 6.51 18.84
N GLN A 213 10.78 7.70 18.28
CA GLN A 213 9.52 8.12 17.69
C GLN A 213 9.60 8.24 16.16
N SER A 214 10.63 7.64 15.54
CA SER A 214 10.80 7.62 14.09
C SER A 214 9.61 6.97 13.36
N GLY A 215 9.27 7.52 12.19
CA GLY A 215 8.13 7.09 11.37
C GLY A 215 6.82 7.84 11.64
N ARG A 216 6.77 8.67 12.69
CA ARG A 216 5.63 9.57 12.94
C ARG A 216 5.59 10.73 11.94
N MET A 217 4.39 11.25 11.69
CA MET A 217 4.14 12.37 10.77
C MET A 217 4.86 13.62 11.22
N THR A 218 5.51 14.30 10.27
CA THR A 218 6.19 15.58 10.45
C THR A 218 5.62 16.62 9.50
N LYS A 219 6.02 17.89 9.64
CA LYS A 219 5.77 18.92 8.62
C LYS A 219 6.24 18.46 7.23
N GLY A 220 7.38 17.78 7.17
CA GLY A 220 7.93 17.21 5.94
C GLY A 220 7.02 16.15 5.31
N ALA A 221 6.42 15.26 6.11
CA ALA A 221 5.47 14.27 5.62
C ALA A 221 4.20 14.93 5.03
N ALA A 222 3.64 15.93 5.72
CA ALA A 222 2.49 16.68 5.19
C ALA A 222 2.85 17.43 3.88
N ASP A 223 4.03 18.04 3.84
CA ASP A 223 4.52 18.72 2.64
C ASP A 223 4.78 17.75 1.48
N ALA A 224 5.24 16.53 1.74
CA ALA A 224 5.49 15.51 0.73
C ALA A 224 4.18 15.05 0.06
N ILE A 225 3.13 14.83 0.87
CA ILE A 225 1.79 14.50 0.36
C ILE A 225 1.27 15.67 -0.50
N LEU A 226 1.37 16.91 -0.02
CA LEU A 226 0.97 18.10 -0.76
C LEU A 226 1.74 18.25 -2.08
N ALA A 227 3.07 18.07 -2.06
CA ALA A 227 3.91 18.15 -3.26
C ALA A 227 3.49 17.13 -4.32
N SER A 228 3.25 15.88 -3.93
CA SER A 228 2.76 14.83 -4.83
C SER A 228 1.36 15.15 -5.36
N MET A 229 0.44 15.61 -4.50
CA MET A 229 -0.91 16.00 -4.90
C MET A 229 -0.90 17.15 -5.91
N TYR A 230 -0.10 18.19 -5.66
CA TYR A 230 0.01 19.34 -6.54
C TYR A 230 0.63 19.00 -7.89
N LEU A 231 1.62 18.11 -7.90
CA LEU A 231 2.17 17.57 -9.16
C LEU A 231 1.08 16.79 -9.93
N ASN A 232 0.23 16.05 -9.25
CA ASN A 232 -0.86 15.32 -9.87
C ASN A 232 -2.16 16.13 -10.02
N ALA A 233 -2.16 17.45 -9.77
CA ALA A 233 -3.39 18.25 -9.68
C ALA A 233 -4.23 18.20 -10.96
N ARG A 234 -3.60 18.22 -12.15
CA ARG A 234 -4.32 18.09 -13.43
C ARG A 234 -5.06 16.75 -13.55
N VAL A 235 -4.53 15.70 -12.93
CA VAL A 235 -5.14 14.36 -12.92
C VAL A 235 -6.22 14.29 -11.84
N PHE A 236 -5.92 14.76 -10.62
CA PHE A 236 -6.80 14.62 -9.46
C PHE A 236 -7.98 15.59 -9.45
N THR A 237 -7.84 16.77 -10.04
CA THR A 237 -8.94 17.72 -10.23
C THR A 237 -9.61 17.59 -11.60
N GLY A 238 -9.05 16.74 -12.47
CA GLY A 238 -9.63 16.42 -13.77
C GLY A 238 -10.84 15.48 -13.68
N THR A 239 -11.60 15.41 -14.77
CA THR A 239 -12.76 14.53 -14.90
C THR A 239 -12.44 13.36 -15.80
N VAL A 240 -12.63 12.14 -15.32
CA VAL A 240 -12.48 10.92 -16.14
C VAL A 240 -13.82 10.62 -16.79
N THR A 241 -13.81 10.41 -18.11
CA THR A 241 -14.96 9.97 -18.91
C THR A 241 -14.61 8.64 -19.59
N THR A 242 -15.57 8.04 -20.30
CA THR A 242 -15.30 6.86 -21.15
C THR A 242 -14.24 7.13 -22.22
N ALA A 243 -14.09 8.39 -22.66
CA ALA A 243 -13.07 8.82 -23.61
C ALA A 243 -11.70 9.10 -22.96
N GLY A 244 -11.60 9.03 -21.63
CA GLY A 244 -10.36 9.26 -20.88
C GLY A 244 -10.40 10.48 -19.96
N LEU A 245 -9.23 10.81 -19.41
CA LEU A 245 -9.02 11.93 -18.49
C LEU A 245 -9.08 13.27 -19.23
N GLN A 246 -10.01 14.12 -18.82
CA GLN A 246 -10.00 15.55 -19.11
C GLN A 246 -9.26 16.26 -17.98
N PRO A 247 -8.07 16.86 -18.24
CA PRO A 247 -7.23 17.39 -17.19
C PRO A 247 -7.85 18.63 -16.54
N GLY A 248 -7.74 18.72 -15.22
CA GLY A 248 -8.08 19.90 -14.44
C GLY A 248 -6.98 20.96 -14.43
N ALA A 249 -7.05 21.87 -13.47
CA ALA A 249 -6.09 22.96 -13.31
C ALA A 249 -4.73 22.45 -12.84
N ALA A 250 -3.66 23.04 -13.37
CA ALA A 250 -2.30 22.78 -12.91
C ALA A 250 -2.01 23.49 -11.59
N LYS A 251 -1.20 22.86 -10.74
CA LYS A 251 -0.68 23.42 -9.48
C LYS A 251 0.85 23.26 -9.39
N TRP A 252 1.55 23.46 -10.51
CA TRP A 252 3.00 23.24 -10.60
C TRP A 252 3.79 24.18 -9.68
N ALA A 253 3.36 25.44 -9.56
CA ALA A 253 3.99 26.40 -8.65
C ALA A 253 3.84 25.95 -7.19
N GLU A 254 2.65 25.47 -6.80
CA GLU A 254 2.42 24.92 -5.46
C GLU A 254 3.18 23.62 -5.21
N ALA A 255 3.34 22.76 -6.21
CA ALA A 255 4.17 21.57 -6.14
C ALA A 255 5.64 21.92 -5.87
N ALA A 256 6.20 22.87 -6.63
CA ALA A 256 7.55 23.37 -6.42
C ALA A 256 7.70 24.02 -5.03
N ALA A 257 6.74 24.84 -4.61
CA ALA A 257 6.77 25.47 -3.29
C ALA A 257 6.67 24.46 -2.14
N ALA A 258 5.87 23.40 -2.27
CA ALA A 258 5.80 22.33 -1.28
C ALA A 258 7.11 21.52 -1.22
N ALA A 259 7.71 21.23 -2.37
CA ALA A 259 9.02 20.61 -2.42
C ALA A 259 10.10 21.50 -1.78
N ASP A 260 10.08 22.80 -2.03
CA ASP A 260 11.04 23.76 -1.45
C ASP A 260 10.94 23.85 0.07
N ARG A 261 9.74 23.71 0.65
CA ARG A 261 9.60 23.67 2.12
C ARG A 261 10.36 22.49 2.74
N ILE A 262 10.46 21.37 2.04
CA ILE A 262 11.20 20.18 2.49
C ILE A 262 12.69 20.37 2.22
N LEU A 263 13.06 20.71 0.98
CA LEU A 263 14.46 20.85 0.55
C LEU A 263 15.21 21.92 1.35
N ASN A 264 14.51 23.00 1.75
CA ASN A 264 15.10 24.11 2.51
C ASN A 264 14.93 23.96 4.04
N SER A 265 14.32 22.87 4.52
CA SER A 265 14.07 22.67 5.96
C SER A 265 15.34 22.38 6.76
N GLY A 266 16.39 21.87 6.11
CA GLY A 266 17.58 21.32 6.77
C GLY A 266 17.35 20.00 7.50
N ALA A 267 16.14 19.42 7.46
CA ALA A 267 15.80 18.18 8.18
C ALA A 267 16.18 16.91 7.41
N TYR A 268 16.39 17.01 6.09
CA TYR A 268 16.62 15.86 5.21
C TYR A 268 17.83 16.11 4.30
N SER A 269 18.52 15.03 3.93
CA SER A 269 19.58 15.06 2.91
C SER A 269 19.62 13.75 2.13
N LEU A 270 20.18 13.77 0.91
CA LEU A 270 20.38 12.54 0.15
C LEU A 270 21.33 11.61 0.90
N ALA A 271 21.01 10.33 0.97
CA ALA A 271 21.89 9.35 1.56
C ALA A 271 23.15 9.19 0.68
N THR A 272 24.34 9.26 1.28
CA THR A 272 25.61 9.04 0.56
C THR A 272 25.64 7.66 -0.09
N ASN A 273 25.19 6.64 0.65
CA ASN A 273 24.88 5.33 0.08
C ASN A 273 23.37 5.24 -0.14
N TRP A 274 22.93 5.40 -1.38
CA TRP A 274 21.51 5.37 -1.72
C TRP A 274 20.80 4.08 -1.24
N ARG A 275 21.52 2.95 -1.14
CA ARG A 275 20.95 1.67 -0.70
C ARG A 275 20.58 1.65 0.79
N SER A 276 21.13 2.54 1.62
CA SER A 276 20.76 2.64 3.05
C SER A 276 19.31 3.09 3.27
N ASN A 277 18.64 3.59 2.23
CA ASN A 277 17.23 3.95 2.28
C ASN A 277 16.31 2.71 2.42
N PHE A 278 16.80 1.51 2.09
CA PHE A 278 15.97 0.31 1.95
C PHE A 278 16.39 -0.84 2.87
N THR A 279 17.52 -0.74 3.58
CA THR A 279 17.99 -1.78 4.50
C THR A 279 17.14 -1.85 5.78
N ALA A 280 17.31 -2.90 6.59
CA ALA A 280 16.65 -3.04 7.89
C ALA A 280 16.99 -1.92 8.89
N THR A 281 18.05 -1.15 8.62
CA THR A 281 18.51 0.00 9.42
C THR A 281 18.07 1.35 8.84
N ASN A 282 17.16 1.36 7.86
CA ASN A 282 16.76 2.57 7.14
C ASN A 282 15.99 3.60 7.97
N SER A 283 15.67 3.29 9.22
CA SER A 283 15.26 4.28 10.24
C SER A 283 16.32 5.37 10.48
N THR A 284 17.59 5.09 10.14
CA THR A 284 18.71 6.04 10.23
C THR A 284 19.00 6.78 8.93
N SER A 285 18.25 6.50 7.84
CA SER A 285 18.44 7.21 6.59
C SER A 285 18.06 8.69 6.75
N PRO A 286 18.94 9.64 6.35
CA PRO A 286 18.61 11.07 6.35
C PRO A 286 17.68 11.47 5.20
N GLU A 287 17.39 10.54 4.29
CA GLU A 287 16.60 10.78 3.08
C GLU A 287 15.12 10.46 3.27
N ASN A 288 14.80 9.56 4.20
CA ASN A 288 13.44 9.08 4.45
C ASN A 288 12.59 10.17 5.15
N ILE A 289 11.53 10.62 4.48
CA ILE A 289 10.61 11.64 4.99
C ILE A 289 9.43 11.01 5.71
N LEU A 290 8.86 9.97 5.11
CA LEU A 290 7.78 9.17 5.66
C LEU A 290 8.03 7.70 5.34
N VAL A 291 7.94 6.86 6.35
CA VAL A 291 8.08 5.40 6.21
C VAL A 291 6.88 4.69 6.83
N VAL A 292 6.51 3.54 6.28
CA VAL A 292 5.62 2.58 6.94
C VAL A 292 6.47 1.65 7.77
N LYS A 293 6.22 1.64 9.09
CA LYS A 293 7.04 0.93 10.05
C LYS A 293 6.81 -0.58 10.03
N PHE A 294 7.88 -1.35 9.87
CA PHE A 294 7.88 -2.81 10.02
C PHE A 294 8.88 -3.23 11.09
N THR A 295 8.76 -4.48 11.55
CA THR A 295 9.71 -5.08 12.50
C THR A 295 9.89 -6.54 12.16
N ASN A 296 11.07 -7.08 12.44
CA ASN A 296 11.41 -8.49 12.29
C ASN A 296 10.72 -9.37 13.35
N SER A 297 9.40 -9.36 13.40
CA SER A 297 8.60 -10.17 14.32
C SER A 297 7.42 -10.78 13.57
N ASN A 298 6.90 -11.89 14.09
CA ASN A 298 5.79 -12.61 13.46
C ASN A 298 4.65 -11.66 13.08
N ASP A 299 4.27 -11.69 11.80
CA ASP A 299 3.18 -10.94 11.18
C ASP A 299 3.34 -9.41 11.18
N LEU A 300 4.53 -8.89 11.49
CA LEU A 300 4.81 -7.46 11.56
C LEU A 300 5.97 -6.99 10.67
N GLY A 301 6.58 -7.90 9.92
CA GLY A 301 7.71 -7.58 9.05
C GLY A 301 7.35 -7.41 7.59
N LEU A 302 8.22 -6.72 6.87
CA LEU A 302 8.11 -6.55 5.43
C LEU A 302 8.42 -7.89 4.74
N ASN A 303 7.54 -8.31 3.83
CA ASN A 303 7.63 -9.60 3.14
C ASN A 303 8.09 -9.48 1.67
N PHE A 304 8.49 -8.29 1.22
CA PHE A 304 8.87 -8.04 -0.18
C PHE A 304 9.92 -9.01 -0.74
N PRO A 305 10.98 -9.38 0.01
CA PRO A 305 11.92 -10.40 -0.45
C PRO A 305 11.25 -11.74 -0.80
N MET A 306 10.23 -12.16 -0.04
CA MET A 306 9.54 -13.42 -0.27
C MET A 306 8.78 -13.45 -1.60
N ARG A 307 8.28 -12.29 -2.04
CA ARG A 307 7.52 -12.15 -3.29
C ARG A 307 8.38 -12.43 -4.52
N VAL A 308 9.66 -12.08 -4.46
CA VAL A 308 10.56 -12.03 -5.63
C VAL A 308 11.58 -13.17 -5.66
N LEU A 309 12.03 -13.65 -4.50
CA LEU A 309 13.04 -14.70 -4.42
C LEU A 309 12.47 -16.05 -4.87
N HIS A 310 13.33 -16.89 -5.45
CA HIS A 310 13.01 -18.27 -5.80
C HIS A 310 12.94 -19.17 -4.54
N TYR A 311 12.19 -20.27 -4.63
CA TYR A 311 11.92 -21.23 -3.55
C TYR A 311 13.16 -21.69 -2.76
N ASN A 312 14.31 -21.77 -3.43
CA ASN A 312 15.57 -22.28 -2.89
C ASN A 312 16.56 -21.19 -2.44
N GLN A 313 16.21 -19.90 -2.58
CA GLN A 313 17.14 -18.81 -2.28
C GLN A 313 17.20 -18.43 -0.79
N PHE A 314 16.28 -18.91 0.03
CA PHE A 314 16.12 -18.46 1.42
C PHE A 314 15.27 -19.44 2.24
N THR A 315 15.42 -19.42 3.56
CA THR A 315 14.58 -20.16 4.51
C THR A 315 13.85 -19.18 5.45
N PRO A 316 12.50 -19.26 5.58
CA PRO A 316 11.56 -20.17 4.93
C PRO A 316 11.49 -19.96 3.42
N SER A 317 10.95 -20.95 2.70
CA SER A 317 10.90 -20.94 1.23
C SER A 317 10.12 -19.70 0.71
N PRO A 318 10.74 -18.86 -0.15
CA PRO A 318 10.08 -17.78 -0.86
C PRO A 318 9.09 -18.25 -1.92
N TRP A 319 8.47 -17.30 -2.63
CA TRP A 319 7.29 -17.59 -3.43
C TRP A 319 7.54 -17.58 -4.95
N ASN A 320 8.65 -16.99 -5.42
CA ASN A 320 9.05 -16.94 -6.83
C ASN A 320 8.04 -16.26 -7.79
N GLY A 321 7.32 -15.24 -7.34
CA GLY A 321 6.27 -14.61 -8.13
C GLY A 321 6.77 -13.44 -8.96
N PHE A 322 6.98 -12.34 -8.25
CA PHE A 322 7.09 -11.00 -8.80
C PHE A 322 8.39 -10.85 -9.60
N ALA A 323 8.26 -10.33 -10.82
CA ALA A 323 9.36 -10.06 -11.73
C ALA A 323 9.21 -8.65 -12.34
N THR A 324 10.28 -8.16 -12.96
CA THR A 324 10.24 -6.94 -13.77
C THR A 324 10.13 -7.26 -15.25
N LEU A 325 9.70 -6.26 -16.03
CA LEU A 325 9.77 -6.31 -17.49
C LEU A 325 11.20 -6.07 -17.98
N ALA A 326 11.53 -6.64 -19.14
CA ALA A 326 12.85 -6.52 -19.73
C ALA A 326 13.19 -5.05 -20.04
N GLU A 327 12.20 -4.29 -20.47
CA GLU A 327 12.28 -2.87 -20.78
C GLU A 327 12.68 -2.04 -19.56
N THR A 328 12.07 -2.32 -18.40
CA THR A 328 12.37 -1.62 -17.15
C THR A 328 13.80 -1.86 -16.71
N TYR A 329 14.28 -3.10 -16.73
CA TYR A 329 15.70 -3.40 -16.45
C TYR A 329 16.66 -2.75 -17.46
N ASN A 330 16.29 -2.74 -18.75
CA ASN A 330 17.12 -2.17 -19.82
C ASN A 330 17.12 -0.64 -19.84
N ALA A 331 16.19 0.02 -19.16
CA ALA A 331 16.19 1.47 -18.99
C ALA A 331 17.37 1.97 -18.14
N PHE A 332 17.94 1.10 -17.29
CA PHE A 332 19.10 1.44 -16.46
C PHE A 332 20.40 1.39 -17.27
N ASP A 333 21.18 2.47 -17.18
CA ASP A 333 22.56 2.49 -17.64
C ASP A 333 23.38 1.39 -16.92
N ALA A 334 24.37 0.81 -17.60
CA ALA A 334 25.22 -0.24 -16.99
C ALA A 334 26.01 0.25 -15.77
N ALA A 335 26.35 1.54 -15.71
CA ALA A 335 27.04 2.16 -14.59
C ALA A 335 26.10 2.62 -13.46
N ASP A 336 24.79 2.62 -13.68
CA ASP A 336 23.82 3.04 -12.68
C ASP A 336 23.76 2.02 -11.53
N GLN A 337 24.19 2.44 -10.34
CA GLN A 337 24.21 1.57 -9.17
C GLN A 337 22.81 1.08 -8.77
N ARG A 338 21.74 1.78 -9.14
CA ARG A 338 20.36 1.33 -8.86
C ARG A 338 20.02 0.03 -9.58
N ARG A 339 20.70 -0.27 -10.69
CA ARG A 339 20.56 -1.56 -11.39
C ARG A 339 20.93 -2.78 -10.51
N GLN A 340 21.65 -2.57 -9.41
CA GLN A 340 22.01 -3.63 -8.44
C GLN A 340 20.81 -4.15 -7.62
N ILE A 341 19.61 -3.62 -7.82
CA ILE A 341 18.39 -4.11 -7.17
C ILE A 341 17.83 -5.32 -7.91
N PHE A 342 18.20 -5.47 -9.18
CA PHE A 342 17.72 -6.55 -10.00
C PHE A 342 18.57 -7.81 -9.79
N LEU A 343 17.91 -8.91 -9.44
CA LEU A 343 18.52 -10.23 -9.50
C LEU A 343 18.38 -10.77 -10.93
N ILE A 344 19.53 -11.02 -11.56
CA ILE A 344 19.66 -11.57 -12.92
C ILE A 344 20.94 -12.42 -12.99
N GLY A 345 20.95 -13.44 -13.85
CA GLY A 345 22.07 -14.36 -13.98
C GLY A 345 22.10 -15.41 -12.86
N PRO A 346 23.25 -16.08 -12.63
CA PRO A 346 23.38 -17.14 -11.63
C PRO A 346 22.96 -16.68 -10.23
N GLN A 347 22.20 -17.52 -9.55
CA GLN A 347 21.63 -17.22 -8.24
C GLN A 347 22.26 -18.06 -7.13
N VAL A 348 22.25 -17.49 -5.93
CA VAL A 348 22.72 -18.12 -4.70
C VAL A 348 21.62 -18.12 -3.64
N ASN A 349 21.76 -18.98 -2.65
CA ASN A 349 21.03 -18.87 -1.39
C ASN A 349 21.61 -17.68 -0.61
N LEU A 350 20.73 -16.77 -0.17
CA LEU A 350 21.14 -15.50 0.43
C LEU A 350 21.64 -15.63 1.88
N GLU A 351 21.41 -16.77 2.54
CA GLU A 351 21.91 -17.04 3.89
C GLU A 351 23.30 -17.69 3.85
N SER A 352 23.48 -18.69 2.97
CA SER A 352 24.72 -19.49 2.88
C SER A 352 25.71 -18.98 1.83
N GLY A 353 25.26 -18.18 0.86
CA GLY A 353 26.06 -17.73 -0.29
C GLY A 353 26.36 -18.82 -1.34
N LEU A 354 25.82 -20.03 -1.18
CA LEU A 354 26.07 -21.15 -2.09
C LEU A 354 25.15 -21.09 -3.32
N PRO A 355 25.61 -21.55 -4.51
CA PRO A 355 24.76 -21.68 -5.69
C PRO A 355 23.51 -22.53 -5.42
N VAL A 356 22.39 -22.13 -6.00
CA VAL A 356 21.11 -22.86 -5.87
C VAL A 356 20.65 -23.40 -7.22
N THR A 357 19.76 -24.39 -7.17
CA THR A 357 19.11 -24.96 -8.36
C THR A 357 17.65 -24.55 -8.44
N ASP A 358 17.06 -24.68 -9.63
CA ASP A 358 15.60 -24.70 -9.79
C ASP A 358 15.00 -26.01 -9.24
N ARG A 359 13.66 -26.17 -9.27
CA ARG A 359 13.02 -27.41 -8.80
C ARG A 359 13.31 -28.62 -9.69
N ALA A 360 13.78 -28.42 -10.92
CA ALA A 360 14.21 -29.48 -11.82
C ALA A 360 15.67 -29.92 -11.60
N GLY A 361 16.41 -29.24 -10.71
CA GLY A 361 17.79 -29.55 -10.35
C GLY A 361 18.85 -28.87 -11.24
N ALA A 362 18.45 -28.02 -12.18
CA ALA A 362 19.40 -27.23 -12.98
C ALA A 362 19.90 -26.01 -12.19
N PRO A 363 21.15 -25.53 -12.40
CA PRO A 363 21.62 -24.30 -11.77
C PRO A 363 20.65 -23.13 -12.01
N LEU A 364 20.20 -22.49 -10.94
CA LEU A 364 19.26 -21.39 -11.04
C LEU A 364 19.97 -20.16 -11.61
N SER A 365 19.51 -19.70 -12.76
CA SER A 365 19.99 -18.48 -13.38
C SER A 365 18.81 -17.69 -13.90
N PHE A 366 18.55 -16.51 -13.32
CA PHE A 366 17.45 -15.66 -13.74
C PHE A 366 17.73 -15.05 -15.11
N THR A 367 16.79 -15.22 -16.04
CA THR A 367 16.87 -14.61 -17.37
C THR A 367 16.08 -13.32 -17.42
N LEU A 368 16.46 -12.40 -18.30
CA LEU A 368 15.73 -11.15 -18.45
C LEU A 368 14.34 -11.37 -19.07
N THR A 369 14.27 -12.16 -20.13
CA THR A 369 13.05 -12.38 -20.91
C THR A 369 12.13 -13.38 -20.23
N ILE A 370 10.83 -13.10 -20.28
CA ILE A 370 9.75 -14.05 -20.00
C ILE A 370 9.17 -14.46 -21.35
N ASN A 371 9.23 -15.75 -21.68
CA ASN A 371 8.85 -16.20 -23.03
C ASN A 371 7.33 -16.29 -23.19
N ASP A 372 6.65 -16.80 -22.17
CA ASP A 372 5.20 -16.87 -22.08
C ASP A 372 4.77 -16.47 -20.67
N VAL A 373 4.12 -15.32 -20.52
CA VAL A 373 3.68 -14.80 -19.21
C VAL A 373 2.63 -15.69 -18.53
N THR A 374 1.97 -16.57 -19.29
CA THR A 374 0.97 -17.53 -18.78
C THR A 374 1.58 -18.87 -18.36
N GLN A 375 2.84 -19.13 -18.73
CA GLN A 375 3.55 -20.38 -18.48
C GLN A 375 5.06 -20.14 -18.31
N ALA A 376 5.42 -19.10 -17.56
CA ALA A 376 6.81 -18.70 -17.39
C ALA A 376 7.57 -19.78 -16.61
N LYS A 377 8.82 -20.07 -17.01
CA LYS A 377 9.69 -20.97 -16.22
C LYS A 377 10.07 -20.32 -14.91
N GLU A 378 10.44 -21.11 -13.91
CA GLU A 378 10.81 -20.62 -12.57
C GLU A 378 11.90 -19.54 -12.59
N ASN A 379 12.79 -19.59 -13.58
CA ASN A 379 13.92 -18.70 -13.72
C ASN A 379 13.68 -17.50 -14.66
N GLU A 380 12.52 -17.37 -15.29
CA GLU A 380 12.26 -16.31 -16.27
C GLU A 380 11.85 -14.99 -15.62
N GLY A 381 12.41 -13.87 -16.11
CA GLY A 381 12.22 -12.50 -15.61
C GLY A 381 13.29 -12.10 -14.57
N ALA A 382 13.79 -10.87 -14.65
CA ALA A 382 14.62 -10.34 -13.56
C ALA A 382 13.76 -10.04 -12.31
N ARG A 383 14.35 -10.09 -11.12
CA ARG A 383 13.62 -9.89 -9.83
C ARG A 383 14.00 -8.57 -9.19
N ILE A 384 13.05 -7.78 -8.70
CA ILE A 384 13.34 -6.50 -8.01
C ILE A 384 13.51 -6.76 -6.51
N LEU A 385 14.75 -6.77 -6.02
CA LEU A 385 15.09 -6.87 -4.59
C LEU A 385 15.57 -5.51 -4.05
N GLN A 386 14.68 -4.52 -4.08
CA GLN A 386 14.92 -3.15 -3.59
C GLN A 386 15.13 -3.14 -2.07
N TRP A 387 14.20 -3.76 -1.33
CA TRP A 387 14.35 -4.04 0.10
C TRP A 387 15.03 -5.40 0.25
N PRO A 388 16.32 -5.46 0.67
CA PRO A 388 17.02 -6.72 0.85
C PRO A 388 16.54 -7.44 2.11
N ILE A 389 16.90 -8.73 2.21
CA ILE A 389 16.72 -9.52 3.43
C ILE A 389 17.36 -8.82 4.62
N ASP A 390 16.62 -8.74 5.71
CA ASP A 390 17.12 -8.32 7.02
C ASP A 390 17.92 -9.48 7.65
N PRO A 391 19.22 -9.31 7.97
CA PRO A 391 19.98 -10.35 8.67
C PRO A 391 19.39 -10.78 10.01
N GLY A 392 18.58 -9.92 10.64
CA GLY A 392 17.86 -10.21 11.88
C GLY A 392 16.42 -10.72 11.66
N HIS A 393 16.02 -11.06 10.43
CA HIS A 393 14.65 -11.48 10.12
C HIS A 393 14.13 -12.60 11.05
N VAL A 394 12.81 -12.63 11.26
CA VAL A 394 12.14 -13.76 11.92
C VAL A 394 11.21 -14.42 10.92
N ALA A 395 11.56 -15.65 10.52
CA ALA A 395 10.89 -16.33 9.41
C ALA A 395 10.84 -15.44 8.15
N GLN A 396 9.65 -15.12 7.65
CA GLN A 396 9.48 -14.25 6.47
C GLN A 396 9.49 -12.73 6.77
N ASN A 397 9.62 -12.35 8.04
CA ASN A 397 9.39 -11.00 8.51
C ASN A 397 10.70 -10.21 8.60
N ASN A 398 10.88 -9.24 7.71
CA ASN A 398 12.06 -8.37 7.67
C ASN A 398 11.79 -7.03 8.37
N GLY A 399 12.78 -6.48 9.07
CA GLY A 399 12.66 -5.22 9.81
C GLY A 399 12.78 -3.94 8.97
N ASN A 400 12.88 -4.04 7.64
CA ASN A 400 13.01 -2.87 6.76
C ASN A 400 11.71 -2.06 6.76
N ASP A 401 11.81 -0.75 7.00
CA ASP A 401 10.65 0.12 6.83
C ASP A 401 10.40 0.38 5.34
N TYR A 402 9.14 0.44 4.91
CA TYR A 402 8.82 0.81 3.53
C TYR A 402 8.91 2.33 3.40
N ALA A 403 9.84 2.83 2.60
CA ALA A 403 10.02 4.26 2.39
C ALA A 403 8.93 4.80 1.44
N TRP A 404 7.94 5.50 2.00
CA TRP A 404 6.79 6.01 1.23
C TRP A 404 7.10 7.35 0.56
N PHE A 405 7.83 8.24 1.24
CA PHE A 405 8.36 9.47 0.66
C PHE A 405 9.84 9.61 1.02
N ARG A 406 10.67 9.87 0.02
CA ARG A 406 12.11 10.17 0.17
C ARG A 406 12.44 11.51 -0.45
N LEU A 407 13.55 12.12 -0.01
CA LEU A 407 14.02 13.40 -0.55
C LEU A 407 14.24 13.36 -2.08
N ALA A 408 14.72 12.24 -2.62
CA ALA A 408 14.90 12.10 -4.07
C ALA A 408 13.59 12.23 -4.87
N GLU A 409 12.47 11.71 -4.35
CA GLU A 409 11.14 11.91 -4.95
C GLU A 409 10.76 13.39 -4.94
N ILE A 410 11.01 14.10 -3.83
CA ILE A 410 10.73 15.54 -3.70
C ILE A 410 11.55 16.36 -4.69
N MET A 411 12.81 15.99 -4.88
CA MET A 411 13.68 16.58 -5.90
C MET A 411 13.08 16.38 -7.31
N LEU A 412 12.63 15.18 -7.64
CA LEU A 412 12.00 14.89 -8.93
C LEU A 412 10.65 15.61 -9.11
N ILE A 413 9.85 15.76 -8.04
CA ILE A 413 8.63 16.58 -8.06
C ILE A 413 8.99 18.03 -8.41
N LYS A 414 10.03 18.59 -7.77
CA LYS A 414 10.49 19.96 -8.08
C LYS A 414 10.99 20.09 -9.52
N ALA A 415 11.78 19.13 -9.99
CA ALA A 415 12.30 19.11 -11.36
C ALA A 415 11.16 19.09 -12.39
N GLU A 416 10.18 18.21 -12.21
CA GLU A 416 8.98 18.14 -13.07
C GLU A 416 8.20 19.45 -13.03
N ALA A 417 7.91 19.97 -11.83
CA ALA A 417 7.18 21.22 -11.67
C ALA A 417 7.89 22.44 -12.31
N LEU A 418 9.22 22.53 -12.23
CA LEU A 418 9.99 23.58 -12.90
C LEU A 418 9.94 23.44 -14.42
N ASN A 419 10.08 22.22 -14.92
CA ASN A 419 9.96 21.95 -16.35
C ASN A 419 8.58 22.38 -16.88
N GLU A 420 7.50 21.98 -16.20
CA GLU A 420 6.13 22.33 -16.61
C GLU A 420 5.83 23.83 -16.53
N GLN A 421 6.60 24.59 -15.74
CA GLN A 421 6.55 26.06 -15.68
C GLN A 421 7.42 26.74 -16.76
N GLY A 422 7.93 26.00 -17.74
CA GLY A 422 8.74 26.53 -18.84
C GLY A 422 10.20 26.80 -18.43
N GLN A 423 10.69 26.16 -17.36
CA GLN A 423 12.06 26.31 -16.85
C GLN A 423 12.85 25.00 -16.94
N PRO A 424 12.99 24.37 -18.12
CA PRO A 424 13.63 23.05 -18.27
C PRO A 424 15.07 23.04 -17.74
N MET A 425 15.83 24.11 -17.97
CA MET A 425 17.22 24.18 -17.55
C MET A 425 17.40 24.33 -16.03
N ALA A 426 16.36 24.73 -15.30
CA ALA A 426 16.37 24.73 -13.83
C ALA A 426 16.16 23.32 -13.25
N ALA A 427 15.56 22.39 -14.02
CA ALA A 427 15.36 21.00 -13.63
C ALA A 427 16.62 20.14 -13.84
N LEU A 428 17.42 20.44 -14.87
CA LEU A 428 18.65 19.70 -15.22
C LEU A 428 19.61 19.44 -14.04
N PRO A 429 20.01 20.45 -13.22
CA PRO A 429 20.93 20.21 -12.12
C PRO A 429 20.36 19.25 -11.06
N ILE A 430 19.04 19.26 -10.84
CA ILE A 430 18.38 18.39 -9.86
C ILE A 430 18.48 16.92 -10.31
N ILE A 431 18.18 16.64 -11.58
CA ILE A 431 18.28 15.30 -12.17
C ILE A 431 19.74 14.82 -12.15
N ASN A 432 20.68 15.69 -12.55
CA ASN A 432 22.10 15.35 -12.56
C ASN A 432 22.66 15.07 -11.16
N GLN A 433 22.13 15.72 -10.13
CA GLN A 433 22.51 15.42 -8.74
C GLN A 433 22.12 13.98 -8.35
N LEU A 434 20.92 13.52 -8.71
CA LEU A 434 20.46 12.15 -8.43
C LEU A 434 21.28 11.12 -9.22
N ARG A 435 21.52 11.39 -10.51
CA ARG A 435 22.33 10.52 -11.38
C ARG A 435 23.77 10.40 -10.88
N ALA A 436 24.40 11.52 -10.53
CA ALA A 436 25.77 11.53 -10.02
C ALA A 436 25.92 10.74 -8.71
N ARG A 437 24.94 10.81 -7.79
CA ARG A 437 24.94 10.07 -6.52
C ARG A 437 25.09 8.56 -6.72
N VAL A 438 24.55 8.03 -7.82
CA VAL A 438 24.53 6.58 -8.13
C VAL A 438 25.47 6.21 -9.28
N SER A 439 26.43 7.08 -9.61
CA SER A 439 27.39 6.88 -10.72
C SER A 439 26.76 6.72 -12.11
N ALA A 440 25.49 7.10 -12.28
CA ALA A 440 24.84 7.11 -13.58
C ALA A 440 25.37 8.29 -14.43
N PRO A 441 25.50 8.13 -15.76
CA PRO A 441 25.99 9.20 -16.64
C PRO A 441 25.12 10.45 -16.54
N THR A 442 25.69 11.60 -16.21
CA THR A 442 24.95 12.87 -16.16
C THR A 442 24.65 13.42 -17.55
N TYR A 443 23.55 14.13 -17.69
CA TYR A 443 23.17 14.82 -18.92
C TYR A 443 23.95 16.13 -19.09
N SER A 444 24.30 16.48 -20.33
CA SER A 444 25.00 17.73 -20.67
C SER A 444 24.41 18.34 -21.94
N GLY A 445 24.24 19.66 -21.93
CA GLY A 445 23.65 20.40 -23.06
C GLY A 445 22.51 21.32 -22.64
N THR A 446 21.75 21.78 -23.64
CA THR A 446 20.52 22.55 -23.47
C THR A 446 19.35 21.73 -23.98
N TYR A 447 18.27 21.69 -23.21
CA TYR A 447 17.10 20.88 -23.50
C TYR A 447 15.85 21.75 -23.49
N ASP A 448 14.95 21.51 -24.43
CA ASP A 448 13.62 22.09 -24.39
C ASP A 448 12.73 21.40 -23.33
N GLN A 449 11.52 21.91 -23.16
CA GLN A 449 10.56 21.38 -22.18
C GLN A 449 10.18 19.92 -22.45
N THR A 450 10.09 19.51 -23.72
CA THR A 450 9.68 18.16 -24.11
C THR A 450 10.80 17.15 -23.84
N GLN A 451 12.02 17.49 -24.22
CA GLN A 451 13.21 16.69 -23.95
C GLN A 451 13.43 16.53 -22.44
N MET A 452 13.38 17.64 -21.69
CA MET A 452 13.53 17.61 -20.23
C MET A 452 12.42 16.80 -19.56
N ARG A 453 11.16 16.89 -20.04
CA ARG A 453 10.05 16.05 -19.54
C ARG A 453 10.34 14.56 -19.71
N ALA A 454 10.80 14.15 -20.89
CA ALA A 454 11.16 12.75 -21.15
C ALA A 454 12.30 12.29 -20.24
N MET A 455 13.32 13.12 -20.03
CA MET A 455 14.43 12.84 -19.12
C MET A 455 13.96 12.70 -17.67
N ILE A 456 13.04 13.57 -17.22
CA ILE A 456 12.46 13.50 -15.87
C ILE A 456 11.65 12.22 -15.69
N PHE A 457 10.76 11.86 -16.62
CA PHE A 457 9.99 10.61 -16.50
C PHE A 457 10.87 9.37 -16.55
N ASN A 458 11.96 9.40 -17.33
CA ASN A 458 12.95 8.33 -17.28
C ASN A 458 13.65 8.28 -15.92
N GLU A 459 14.12 9.41 -15.39
CA GLU A 459 14.77 9.42 -14.07
C GLU A 459 13.82 9.00 -12.95
N ARG A 460 12.53 9.33 -13.05
CA ARG A 460 11.50 8.86 -12.11
C ARG A 460 11.32 7.35 -12.14
N LEU A 461 11.32 6.72 -13.33
CA LEU A 461 11.37 5.26 -13.45
C LEU A 461 12.58 4.71 -12.69
N LEU A 462 13.78 5.23 -12.96
CA LEU A 462 15.01 4.69 -12.39
C LEU A 462 15.12 4.90 -10.87
N GLU A 463 14.76 6.08 -10.38
CA GLU A 463 14.93 6.46 -8.97
C GLU A 463 13.87 5.87 -8.04
N LEU A 464 12.67 5.61 -8.56
CA LEU A 464 11.49 5.24 -7.77
C LEU A 464 10.93 3.85 -8.16
N THR A 465 11.73 3.03 -8.87
CA THR A 465 11.32 1.67 -9.26
C THR A 465 10.86 0.88 -8.04
N ALA A 466 9.67 0.29 -8.13
CA ALA A 466 9.04 -0.51 -7.08
C ALA A 466 8.73 0.26 -5.78
N GLU A 467 8.49 1.57 -5.85
CA GLU A 467 8.17 2.42 -4.68
C GLU A 467 6.71 2.93 -4.65
N GLY A 468 5.81 2.35 -5.44
CA GLY A 468 4.38 2.68 -5.45
C GLY A 468 4.05 3.95 -6.25
N LYS A 469 4.90 4.32 -7.23
CA LYS A 469 4.88 5.63 -7.90
C LYS A 469 4.56 5.55 -9.38
N ARG A 470 4.89 4.44 -10.04
CA ARG A 470 4.93 4.35 -11.50
C ARG A 470 3.59 4.64 -12.16
N ARG A 471 2.50 4.14 -11.57
CA ARG A 471 1.14 4.37 -12.09
C ARG A 471 0.80 5.85 -12.23
N GLN A 472 1.11 6.66 -11.22
CA GLN A 472 0.81 8.10 -11.28
C GLN A 472 1.63 8.77 -12.38
N ASP A 473 2.90 8.39 -12.53
CA ASP A 473 3.78 8.91 -13.57
C ASP A 473 3.27 8.56 -14.97
N MET A 474 2.87 7.30 -15.18
CA MET A 474 2.28 6.86 -16.45
C MET A 474 0.93 7.56 -16.75
N ILE A 475 0.12 7.86 -15.73
CA ILE A 475 -1.14 8.59 -15.92
C ILE A 475 -0.83 10.05 -16.30
N ARG A 476 0.12 10.72 -15.65
CA ARG A 476 0.54 12.09 -16.02
C ARG A 476 1.17 12.13 -17.41
N ALA A 477 1.91 11.09 -17.80
CA ALA A 477 2.50 10.95 -19.13
C ALA A 477 1.49 10.52 -20.21
N GLY A 478 0.28 10.09 -19.84
CA GLY A 478 -0.73 9.59 -20.78
C GLY A 478 -0.45 8.20 -21.35
N THR A 479 0.48 7.43 -20.74
CA THR A 479 0.93 6.12 -21.23
C THR A 479 0.31 4.94 -20.47
N TYR A 480 -0.36 5.17 -19.33
CA TYR A 480 -0.84 4.10 -18.44
C TYR A 480 -1.70 3.02 -19.13
N THR A 481 -2.60 3.42 -20.04
CA THR A 481 -3.47 2.47 -20.77
C THR A 481 -2.91 2.07 -22.14
N SER A 482 -1.69 2.47 -22.48
CA SER A 482 -1.02 2.07 -23.73
C SER A 482 -0.57 0.61 -23.68
N ALA A 483 -0.28 0.04 -24.85
CA ALA A 483 0.33 -1.28 -24.95
C ALA A 483 1.77 -1.25 -24.42
N PHE A 484 2.18 -2.33 -23.76
CA PHE A 484 3.55 -2.65 -23.37
C PHE A 484 3.69 -4.18 -23.25
N SER A 485 4.84 -4.69 -22.84
CA SER A 485 5.08 -6.14 -22.81
C SER A 485 3.96 -6.91 -22.11
N TYR A 486 3.42 -7.90 -22.80
CA TYR A 486 2.29 -8.76 -22.39
C TYR A 486 0.93 -8.08 -22.20
N LYS A 487 0.79 -6.80 -22.55
CA LYS A 487 -0.43 -6.01 -22.44
C LYS A 487 -0.77 -5.28 -23.77
N THR A 488 -2.01 -5.37 -24.19
CA THR A 488 -2.56 -4.55 -25.29
C THR A 488 -3.01 -3.18 -24.80
N GLN A 489 -3.28 -2.27 -25.73
CA GLN A 489 -3.92 -1.00 -25.37
C GLN A 489 -5.29 -1.26 -24.75
N GLU A 490 -5.58 -0.56 -23.65
CA GLU A 490 -6.82 -0.67 -22.89
C GLU A 490 -7.62 0.65 -22.93
N PRO A 491 -8.92 0.62 -22.60
CA PRO A 491 -9.75 1.83 -22.57
C PRO A 491 -9.21 2.91 -21.63
N ALA A 492 -9.25 4.16 -22.08
CA ALA A 492 -8.65 5.29 -21.39
C ALA A 492 -9.25 5.59 -20.00
N TYR A 493 -10.46 5.12 -19.69
CA TYR A 493 -11.08 5.29 -18.37
C TYR A 493 -10.44 4.41 -17.28
N LYS A 494 -9.64 3.39 -17.64
CA LYS A 494 -8.96 2.50 -16.68
C LYS A 494 -7.86 3.18 -15.86
N VAL A 495 -7.59 4.47 -16.11
CA VAL A 495 -6.84 5.35 -15.18
C VAL A 495 -7.50 5.49 -13.81
N LEU A 496 -8.73 4.99 -13.62
CA LEU A 496 -9.35 4.74 -12.32
C LEU A 496 -9.72 3.26 -12.20
N MET A 497 -9.59 2.73 -10.99
CA MET A 497 -10.13 1.42 -10.60
C MET A 497 -11.66 1.50 -10.49
N PRO A 498 -12.41 0.41 -10.76
CA PRO A 498 -13.83 0.39 -10.46
C PRO A 498 -14.08 0.57 -8.96
N ILE A 499 -15.18 1.23 -8.61
CA ILE A 499 -15.72 1.15 -7.25
C ILE A 499 -16.12 -0.31 -7.02
N PRO A 500 -15.63 -0.99 -5.95
CA PRO A 500 -15.88 -2.41 -5.80
C PRO A 500 -17.37 -2.71 -5.67
N GLN A 501 -17.82 -3.77 -6.35
CA GLN A 501 -19.24 -4.13 -6.44
C GLN A 501 -19.86 -4.38 -5.05
N THR A 502 -19.11 -5.00 -4.15
CA THR A 502 -19.51 -5.24 -2.75
C THR A 502 -19.80 -3.94 -2.00
N GLN A 503 -19.05 -2.87 -2.26
CA GLN A 503 -19.25 -1.57 -1.63
C GLN A 503 -20.48 -0.86 -2.20
N MET A 504 -20.73 -1.00 -3.50
CA MET A 504 -21.95 -0.46 -4.14
C MET A 504 -23.22 -1.17 -3.64
N GLN A 505 -23.14 -2.47 -3.35
CA GLN A 505 -24.25 -3.23 -2.79
C GLN A 505 -24.58 -2.81 -1.35
N THR A 506 -23.58 -2.44 -0.54
CA THR A 506 -23.77 -2.02 0.85
C THR A 506 -24.10 -0.53 0.98
N ASN A 507 -23.69 0.30 0.03
CA ASN A 507 -23.98 1.73 0.00
C ASN A 507 -24.63 2.11 -1.34
N PRO A 508 -25.98 2.15 -1.43
CA PRO A 508 -26.71 2.44 -2.66
C PRO A 508 -26.55 3.89 -3.16
N LEU A 509 -25.90 4.76 -2.39
CA LEU A 509 -25.58 6.13 -2.81
C LEU A 509 -24.28 6.22 -3.62
N LEU A 510 -23.53 5.12 -3.74
CA LEU A 510 -22.34 5.07 -4.57
C LEU A 510 -22.69 4.98 -6.05
N GLN A 511 -21.90 5.66 -6.87
CA GLN A 511 -21.97 5.58 -8.32
C GLN A 511 -20.65 5.04 -8.85
N GLN A 512 -20.74 4.13 -9.82
CA GLN A 512 -19.58 3.54 -10.47
C GLN A 512 -18.75 4.60 -11.21
N ASN A 513 -17.46 4.33 -11.39
CA ASN A 513 -16.60 5.11 -12.27
C ASN A 513 -17.03 4.98 -13.74
N PRO A 514 -16.95 6.05 -14.54
CA PRO A 514 -17.37 5.99 -15.94
C PRO A 514 -16.67 4.89 -16.73
N GLY A 515 -17.43 4.14 -17.51
CA GLY A 515 -16.94 3.04 -18.37
C GLY A 515 -16.97 1.65 -17.74
N TYR A 516 -17.23 1.56 -16.44
CA TYR A 516 -17.37 0.29 -15.71
C TYR A 516 -18.82 -0.12 -15.50
#